data_AF-A0A953Y2V7-F1
#
_entry.id   AF-A0A953Y2V7-F1
#
_cell.length_a   1.000
_cell.length_b   1.000
_cell.length_c   1.000
_cell.angle_alpha   90.00
_cell.angle_beta   90.00
_cell.angle_gamma   90.00
#
_symmetry.space_group_name_H-M   'P 1'
#
loop_
_entity.id
_entity.type
_entity.pdbx_description
1 polymer ?
#
loop_
_entity_poly.entity_id
_entity_poly.type
_entity_poly.pdbx_seq_one_letter_code
_entity_poly.pdbx_strand_id
1 'polypeptide(L)'
;MRCPYCAEEIQDAAVLCRFCGARKEDDAWQPPTVVPGPRAGAAAPPAKPKGALTLKAAGAMFACSALFDLISITTPVPLFGAMRGGAVAVIYHALYVALLLALGIGLWEGKRWGYRFVFVATAFYTLERGLFLLDEQGQRAYLEFSGASQLHDLGLGDTEGLILEVMTLTTAAMVLSWWLFALYVRARRDYFQAGTSAGSPQSSPRGREFAG
;
A
#
# COMPACT_ATOMS: atom_id res chain seq x y z
N MET A 1 21.26 56.95 5.67
CA MET A 1 20.18 57.27 6.65
C MET A 1 19.55 55.99 7.23
N ARG A 2 18.68 56.04 8.24
CA ARG A 2 17.95 54.85 8.75
C ARG A 2 16.47 54.88 8.33
N CYS A 3 15.90 53.71 8.05
CA CYS A 3 14.47 53.57 7.74
C CYS A 3 13.64 53.85 9.01
N PRO A 4 12.61 54.72 8.95
CA PRO A 4 11.81 55.08 10.14
C PRO A 4 10.93 53.94 10.66
N TYR A 5 10.68 52.89 9.87
CA TYR A 5 9.79 51.78 10.24
C TYR A 5 10.52 50.57 10.82
N CYS A 6 11.71 50.24 10.33
CA CYS A 6 12.45 49.05 10.78
C CYS A 6 13.86 49.35 11.31
N ALA A 7 14.25 50.63 11.39
CA ALA A 7 15.55 51.11 11.88
C ALA A 7 16.81 50.65 11.11
N GLU A 8 16.64 49.89 10.03
CA GLU A 8 17.74 49.42 9.19
C GLU A 8 18.41 50.57 8.42
N GLU A 9 19.72 50.42 8.18
CA GLU A 9 20.51 51.38 7.43
C GLU A 9 20.20 51.30 5.93
N ILE A 10 19.90 52.45 5.33
CA ILE A 10 19.51 52.58 3.93
C ILE A 10 20.34 53.69 3.26
N GLN A 11 20.59 53.52 1.96
CA GLN A 11 21.23 54.55 1.15
C GLN A 11 20.31 55.76 1.03
N ASP A 12 20.86 56.97 1.01
CA ASP A 12 20.07 58.21 0.97
C ASP A 12 19.28 58.37 -0.34
N ALA A 13 19.74 57.71 -1.41
CA ALA A 13 19.04 57.63 -2.70
C ALA A 13 17.97 56.51 -2.79
N ALA A 14 17.73 55.77 -1.70
CA ALA A 14 16.79 54.64 -1.72
C ALA A 14 15.33 55.13 -1.73
N VAL A 15 14.58 54.70 -2.75
CA VAL A 15 13.12 54.89 -2.85
C VAL A 15 12.31 53.78 -2.18
N LEU A 16 12.95 52.67 -1.79
CA LEU A 16 12.30 51.50 -1.18
C LEU A 16 13.23 50.87 -0.13
N CYS A 17 12.71 50.57 1.06
CA CYS A 17 13.41 49.80 2.07
C CYS A 17 13.31 48.30 1.74
N ARG A 18 14.45 47.64 1.48
CA ARG A 18 14.51 46.21 1.18
C ARG A 18 14.01 45.31 2.33
N PHE A 19 14.09 45.78 3.56
CA PHE A 19 13.78 44.97 4.75
C PHE A 19 12.29 44.96 5.08
N CYS A 20 11.65 46.13 5.18
CA CYS A 20 10.23 46.21 5.56
C CYS A 20 9.29 46.50 4.38
N GLY A 21 9.80 46.92 3.21
CA GLY A 21 8.99 47.29 2.06
C GLY A 21 8.38 48.70 2.10
N ALA A 22 8.76 49.54 3.08
CA ALA A 22 8.38 50.95 3.10
C ALA A 22 8.91 51.68 1.85
N ARG A 23 8.15 52.62 1.29
CA ARG A 23 8.49 53.36 0.07
C ARG A 23 8.61 54.86 0.38
N LYS A 24 9.51 55.57 -0.29
CA LYS A 24 9.66 57.03 -0.18
C LYS A 24 8.96 57.71 -1.36
N GLU A 25 7.98 58.57 -1.08
CA GLU A 25 7.21 59.36 -2.06
C GLU A 25 7.19 60.82 -1.61
N ASP A 26 7.47 61.76 -2.51
CA ASP A 26 7.52 63.22 -2.22
C ASP A 26 8.34 63.57 -0.95
N ASP A 27 9.51 62.94 -0.83
CA ASP A 27 10.41 63.01 0.33
C ASP A 27 9.88 62.48 1.66
N ALA A 28 8.64 61.98 1.71
CA ALA A 28 8.05 61.32 2.87
C ALA A 28 8.12 59.79 2.77
N TRP A 29 8.41 59.12 3.89
CA TRP A 29 8.32 57.66 3.94
C TRP A 29 6.86 57.23 4.18
N GLN A 30 6.31 56.47 3.25
CA GLN A 30 5.03 55.78 3.37
C GLN A 30 5.24 54.49 4.21
N PRO A 31 4.32 54.15 5.13
CA PRO A 31 4.38 52.86 5.82
C PRO A 31 4.38 51.75 4.78
N PRO A 32 5.00 50.60 5.07
CA PRO A 32 4.86 49.45 4.19
C PRO A 32 3.37 49.21 4.07
N THR A 33 2.82 49.48 2.89
CA THR A 33 1.51 48.96 2.51
C THR A 33 1.69 47.48 2.76
N VAL A 34 0.94 46.93 3.70
CA VAL A 34 0.89 45.50 3.90
C VAL A 34 0.35 44.98 2.59
N VAL A 35 1.23 44.79 1.60
CA VAL A 35 1.01 43.87 0.51
C VAL A 35 0.64 42.63 1.29
N PRO A 36 -0.59 42.14 1.18
CA PRO A 36 -0.94 40.86 1.77
C PRO A 36 0.11 39.93 1.20
N GLY A 37 1.14 39.61 1.98
CA GLY A 37 2.21 38.75 1.53
C GLY A 37 1.53 37.52 0.96
N PRO A 38 2.02 36.96 -0.16
CA PRO A 38 1.38 35.81 -0.80
C PRO A 38 0.97 34.86 0.31
N ARG A 39 -0.34 34.72 0.53
CA ARG A 39 -0.92 34.16 1.76
C ARG A 39 -0.03 33.01 2.19
N ALA A 40 0.70 33.16 3.30
CA ALA A 40 1.61 32.14 3.84
C ALA A 40 0.86 30.88 4.34
N GLY A 41 -0.32 30.61 3.79
CA GLY A 41 -1.21 29.51 4.11
C GLY A 41 -2.02 29.02 2.90
N ALA A 42 -1.72 29.41 1.66
CA ALA A 42 -2.16 28.60 0.52
C ALA A 42 -1.29 27.35 0.49
N ALA A 43 -1.64 26.38 1.36
CA ALA A 43 -0.98 25.10 1.46
C ALA A 43 -0.85 24.52 0.04
N ALA A 44 0.39 24.24 -0.38
CA ALA A 44 0.64 23.60 -1.65
C ALA A 44 -0.29 22.38 -1.79
N PRO A 45 -0.89 22.16 -2.97
CA PRO A 45 -1.79 21.03 -3.16
C PRO A 45 -1.08 19.76 -2.70
N PRO A 46 -1.76 18.89 -1.92
CA PRO A 46 -1.13 17.71 -1.36
C PRO A 46 -0.49 16.90 -2.48
N ALA A 47 0.81 16.68 -2.40
CA ALA A 47 1.54 15.91 -3.39
C ALA A 47 0.87 14.53 -3.52
N LYS A 48 0.56 14.11 -4.76
CA LYS A 48 -0.06 12.79 -5.00
C LYS A 48 0.83 11.70 -4.36
N PRO A 49 0.25 10.77 -3.59
CA PRO A 49 1.04 9.73 -2.94
C PRO A 49 1.74 8.87 -4.01
N LYS A 50 3.07 8.80 -3.93
CA LYS A 50 3.90 8.00 -4.85
C LYS A 50 3.53 6.53 -4.72
N GLY A 51 3.40 5.82 -5.85
CA GLY A 51 3.12 4.38 -5.87
C GLY A 51 1.63 3.99 -5.84
N ALA A 52 0.71 4.96 -5.87
CA ALA A 52 -0.73 4.68 -5.89
C ALA A 52 -1.16 3.77 -7.06
N LEU A 53 -0.57 3.95 -8.25
CA LEU A 53 -0.88 3.11 -9.42
C LEU A 53 -0.49 1.65 -9.17
N THR A 54 0.71 1.39 -8.65
CA THR A 54 1.20 0.03 -8.37
C THR A 54 0.32 -0.68 -7.35
N LEU A 55 -0.08 0.02 -6.27
CA LEU A 55 -0.94 -0.56 -5.24
C LEU A 55 -2.35 -0.84 -5.77
N LYS A 56 -2.90 0.03 -6.61
CA LYS A 56 -4.20 -0.21 -7.27
C LYS A 56 -4.14 -1.36 -8.26
N ALA A 57 -3.11 -1.41 -9.09
CA ALA A 57 -2.91 -2.52 -10.03
C ALA A 57 -2.79 -3.86 -9.29
N ALA A 58 -2.01 -3.92 -8.21
CA ALA A 58 -1.94 -5.09 -7.34
C ALA A 58 -3.32 -5.45 -6.75
N GLY A 59 -4.06 -4.46 -6.25
CA GLY A 59 -5.42 -4.67 -5.75
C GLY A 59 -6.38 -5.28 -6.78
N ALA A 60 -6.34 -4.81 -8.03
CA ALA A 60 -7.11 -5.39 -9.13
C ALA A 60 -6.68 -6.82 -9.46
N MET A 61 -5.36 -7.11 -9.49
CA MET A 61 -4.86 -8.46 -9.72
C MET A 61 -5.32 -9.43 -8.62
N PHE A 62 -5.29 -9.02 -7.34
CA PHE A 62 -5.83 -9.85 -6.26
C PHE A 62 -7.32 -10.12 -6.40
N ALA A 63 -8.11 -9.12 -6.83
CA ALA A 63 -9.53 -9.31 -7.10
C ALA A 63 -9.75 -10.30 -8.27
N CYS A 64 -8.98 -10.20 -9.35
CA CYS A 64 -9.03 -11.17 -10.45
C CYS A 64 -8.64 -12.58 -9.98
N SER A 65 -7.60 -12.73 -9.15
CA SER A 65 -7.22 -14.02 -8.58
C SER A 65 -8.34 -14.61 -7.73
N ALA A 66 -9.06 -13.79 -6.96
CA ALA A 66 -10.22 -14.25 -6.20
C ALA A 66 -11.35 -14.78 -7.10
N LEU A 67 -11.58 -14.13 -8.25
CA LEU A 67 -12.56 -14.61 -9.23
C LEU A 67 -12.12 -15.94 -9.85
N PHE A 68 -10.83 -16.09 -10.14
CA PHE A 68 -10.29 -17.35 -10.65
C PHE A 68 -10.41 -18.48 -9.61
N ASP A 69 -10.16 -18.20 -8.34
CA ASP A 69 -10.30 -19.16 -7.25
C ASP A 69 -11.76 -19.60 -7.06
N LEU A 70 -12.72 -18.70 -7.32
CA LEU A 70 -14.15 -19.03 -7.31
C LEU A 70 -14.53 -20.05 -8.40
N ILE A 71 -13.88 -20.01 -9.56
CA ILE A 71 -14.08 -21.00 -10.63
C ILE A 71 -13.55 -22.38 -10.17
N SER A 72 -12.52 -22.38 -9.33
CA SER A 72 -11.85 -23.58 -8.83
C SER A 72 -12.36 -24.06 -7.47
N ILE A 73 -13.50 -23.57 -6.99
CA ILE A 73 -13.97 -23.75 -5.60
C ILE A 73 -14.17 -25.21 -5.17
N THR A 74 -14.39 -26.13 -6.12
CA THR A 74 -14.58 -27.56 -5.85
C THR A 74 -13.31 -28.39 -6.02
N THR A 75 -12.19 -27.77 -6.42
CA THR A 75 -10.93 -28.46 -6.66
C THR A 75 -10.35 -28.99 -5.34
N PRO A 76 -9.86 -30.24 -5.29
CA PRO A 76 -9.22 -30.78 -4.09
C PRO A 76 -7.97 -29.96 -3.69
N VAL A 77 -7.78 -29.76 -2.39
CA VAL A 77 -6.67 -28.97 -1.84
C VAL A 77 -5.76 -29.82 -0.94
N PRO A 78 -4.42 -29.67 -1.03
CA PRO A 78 -3.50 -30.39 -0.16
C PRO A 78 -3.55 -29.80 1.25
N LEU A 79 -4.08 -30.54 2.22
CA LEU A 79 -4.16 -30.13 3.62
C LEU A 79 -3.78 -31.30 4.54
N PHE A 80 -2.75 -31.09 5.35
CA PHE A 80 -2.25 -32.03 6.35
C PHE A 80 -1.95 -33.43 5.76
N GLY A 81 -1.09 -33.50 4.76
CA GLY A 81 -0.63 -34.76 4.16
C GLY A 81 -1.58 -35.41 3.17
N ALA A 82 -2.74 -34.80 2.90
CA ALA A 82 -3.78 -35.41 2.07
C ALA A 82 -4.53 -34.40 1.20
N MET A 83 -4.96 -34.85 0.02
CA MET A 83 -5.88 -34.09 -0.83
C MET A 83 -7.28 -34.10 -0.21
N ARG A 84 -7.79 -32.95 0.19
CA ARG A 84 -9.13 -32.77 0.76
C ARG A 84 -10.05 -32.19 -0.30
N GLY A 85 -11.16 -32.88 -0.56
CA GLY A 85 -12.21 -32.42 -1.46
C GLY A 85 -13.50 -32.01 -0.73
N GLY A 86 -14.60 -31.88 -1.50
CA GLY A 86 -15.94 -31.68 -0.96
C GLY A 86 -16.08 -30.40 -0.13
N ALA A 87 -16.80 -30.47 0.99
CA ALA A 87 -17.08 -29.31 1.84
C ALA A 87 -15.81 -28.65 2.40
N VAL A 88 -14.76 -29.43 2.70
CA VAL A 88 -13.50 -28.88 3.22
C VAL A 88 -12.80 -28.01 2.16
N ALA A 89 -12.73 -28.49 0.92
CA ALA A 89 -12.19 -27.71 -0.19
C ALA A 89 -12.99 -26.43 -0.44
N VAL A 90 -14.33 -26.51 -0.44
CA VAL A 90 -15.20 -25.35 -0.65
C VAL A 90 -14.98 -24.30 0.44
N ILE A 91 -14.91 -24.70 1.71
CA ILE A 91 -14.63 -23.77 2.82
C ILE A 91 -13.25 -23.15 2.65
N TYR A 92 -12.25 -23.94 2.29
CA TYR A 92 -10.89 -23.48 2.08
C TYR A 92 -10.80 -22.42 0.98
N HIS A 93 -11.32 -22.71 -0.22
CA HIS A 93 -11.37 -21.75 -1.31
C HIS A 93 -12.20 -20.52 -0.95
N ALA A 94 -13.35 -20.67 -0.29
CA ALA A 94 -14.16 -19.53 0.15
C ALA A 94 -13.38 -18.59 1.10
N LEU A 95 -12.57 -19.14 2.00
CA LEU A 95 -11.68 -18.35 2.86
C LEU A 95 -10.62 -17.60 2.05
N TYR A 96 -9.99 -18.26 1.06
CA TYR A 96 -9.02 -17.61 0.18
C TYR A 96 -9.63 -16.52 -0.71
N VAL A 97 -10.80 -16.78 -1.30
CA VAL A 97 -11.57 -15.78 -2.04
C VAL A 97 -11.85 -14.56 -1.17
N ALA A 98 -12.34 -14.77 0.06
CA ALA A 98 -12.61 -13.67 0.99
C ALA A 98 -11.34 -12.89 1.36
N LEU A 99 -10.23 -13.60 1.63
CA LEU A 99 -8.93 -13.01 1.92
C LEU A 99 -8.42 -12.17 0.74
N LEU A 100 -8.44 -12.72 -0.48
CA LEU A 100 -7.96 -12.05 -1.69
C LEU A 100 -8.82 -10.85 -2.06
N LEU A 101 -10.15 -10.94 -1.94
CA LEU A 101 -11.06 -9.81 -2.15
C LEU A 101 -10.83 -8.70 -1.13
N ALA A 102 -10.73 -9.04 0.16
CA ALA A 102 -10.44 -8.06 1.20
C ALA A 102 -9.09 -7.38 0.94
N LEU A 103 -8.05 -8.14 0.58
CA LEU A 103 -6.75 -7.57 0.21
C LEU A 103 -6.86 -6.65 -1.02
N GLY A 104 -7.57 -7.10 -2.06
CA GLY A 104 -7.81 -6.33 -3.29
C GLY A 104 -8.50 -5.00 -3.02
N ILE A 105 -9.62 -5.02 -2.30
CA ILE A 105 -10.39 -3.83 -1.92
C ILE A 105 -9.56 -2.90 -1.03
N GLY A 106 -8.88 -3.44 -0.02
CA GLY A 106 -8.07 -2.67 0.92
C GLY A 106 -6.93 -1.92 0.23
N LEU A 107 -6.28 -2.54 -0.76
CA LEU A 107 -5.25 -1.92 -1.58
C LEU A 107 -5.82 -0.91 -2.58
N TRP A 108 -6.94 -1.25 -3.22
CA TRP A 108 -7.58 -0.38 -4.21
C TRP A 108 -8.06 0.95 -3.61
N GLU A 109 -8.72 0.88 -2.45
CA GLU A 109 -9.26 2.05 -1.76
C GLU A 109 -8.20 2.77 -0.89
N GLY A 110 -7.07 2.12 -0.59
CA GLY A 110 -6.05 2.69 0.29
C GLY A 110 -6.54 2.88 1.73
N LYS A 111 -7.38 1.98 2.23
CA LYS A 111 -7.86 2.05 3.61
C LYS A 111 -6.81 1.55 4.61
N ARG A 112 -6.74 2.15 5.79
CA ARG A 112 -5.78 1.78 6.86
C ARG A 112 -5.81 0.29 7.24
N TRP A 113 -6.98 -0.35 7.14
CA TRP A 113 -7.10 -1.79 7.40
C TRP A 113 -6.43 -2.63 6.30
N GLY A 114 -6.44 -2.17 5.04
CA GLY A 114 -5.80 -2.86 3.92
C GLY A 114 -4.30 -3.04 4.16
N TYR A 115 -3.64 -2.01 4.71
CA TYR A 115 -2.24 -2.09 5.15
C TYR A 115 -2.00 -3.25 6.12
N ARG A 116 -2.80 -3.36 7.19
CA ARG A 116 -2.66 -4.45 8.18
C ARG A 116 -2.99 -5.80 7.55
N PHE A 117 -3.98 -5.84 6.68
CA PHE A 117 -4.44 -7.05 6.03
C PHE A 117 -3.39 -7.67 5.12
N VAL A 118 -2.54 -6.86 4.46
CA VAL A 118 -1.38 -7.37 3.71
C VAL A 118 -0.50 -8.27 4.59
N PHE A 119 -0.16 -7.82 5.80
CA PHE A 119 0.69 -8.61 6.71
C PHE A 119 0.00 -9.86 7.22
N VAL A 120 -1.30 -9.78 7.52
CA VAL A 120 -2.08 -10.95 7.94
C VAL A 120 -2.15 -11.99 6.82
N ALA A 121 -2.44 -11.57 5.59
CA ALA A 121 -2.48 -12.44 4.43
C ALA A 121 -1.11 -13.05 4.13
N THR A 122 -0.03 -12.27 4.16
CA THR A 122 1.35 -12.76 3.99
C THR A 122 1.72 -13.79 5.06
N ALA A 123 1.38 -13.54 6.33
CA ALA A 123 1.67 -14.47 7.43
C ALA A 123 0.87 -15.77 7.28
N PHE A 124 -0.41 -15.68 6.94
CA PHE A 124 -1.27 -16.84 6.68
C PHE A 124 -0.77 -17.68 5.51
N TYR A 125 -0.44 -17.04 4.38
CA TYR A 125 0.15 -17.69 3.21
C TYR A 125 1.50 -18.36 3.54
N THR A 126 2.36 -17.68 4.32
CA THR A 126 3.64 -18.24 4.76
C THR A 126 3.44 -19.48 5.62
N LEU A 127 2.46 -19.46 6.54
CA LEU A 127 2.16 -20.62 7.38
C LEU A 127 1.66 -21.80 6.54
N GLU A 128 0.70 -21.56 5.64
CA GLU A 128 0.18 -22.58 4.72
C GLU A 128 1.33 -23.23 3.92
N ARG A 129 2.16 -22.41 3.26
CA ARG A 129 3.26 -22.91 2.43
C ARG A 129 4.39 -23.52 3.24
N GLY A 130 4.65 -23.01 4.44
CA GLY A 130 5.59 -23.61 5.38
C GLY A 130 5.16 -25.02 5.77
N LEU A 131 3.87 -25.21 6.08
CA LEU A 131 3.32 -26.54 6.38
C LEU A 131 3.42 -27.47 5.17
N PHE A 132 3.10 -27.00 3.95
CA PHE A 132 3.25 -27.78 2.72
C PHE A 132 4.71 -28.18 2.44
N LEU A 133 5.66 -27.26 2.66
CA LEU A 133 7.10 -27.52 2.45
C LEU A 133 7.66 -28.55 3.43
N LEU A 134 7.11 -28.61 4.65
CA LEU A 134 7.50 -29.58 5.67
C LEU A 134 6.81 -30.94 5.54
N ASP A 135 5.83 -31.05 4.64
CA ASP A 135 4.97 -32.22 4.49
C ASP A 135 5.25 -32.96 3.18
N GLU A 136 6.27 -33.82 3.20
CA GLU A 136 6.69 -34.62 2.05
C GLU A 136 5.56 -35.52 1.52
N GLN A 137 4.68 -36.03 2.40
CA GLN A 137 3.54 -36.84 1.99
C GLN A 137 2.52 -36.01 1.21
N GLY A 138 2.21 -34.80 1.69
CA GLY A 138 1.34 -33.87 0.97
C GLY A 138 1.90 -33.47 -0.39
N GLN A 139 3.21 -33.31 -0.51
CA GLN A 139 3.88 -33.03 -1.78
C GLN A 139 3.75 -34.17 -2.78
N ARG A 140 3.99 -35.42 -2.36
CA ARG A 140 3.81 -36.60 -3.23
C ARG A 140 2.35 -36.79 -3.65
N ALA A 141 1.40 -36.65 -2.73
CA ALA A 141 -0.02 -36.72 -3.04
C ALA A 141 -0.44 -35.65 -4.07
N TYR A 142 0.15 -34.46 -4.00
CA TYR A 142 -0.07 -33.41 -4.99
C TYR A 142 0.52 -33.77 -6.37
N LEU A 143 1.71 -34.37 -6.42
CA LEU A 143 2.32 -34.85 -7.67
C LEU A 143 1.48 -35.95 -8.34
N GLU A 144 1.00 -36.92 -7.56
CA GLU A 144 0.09 -37.95 -8.05
C GLU A 144 -1.20 -37.34 -8.61
N PHE A 145 -1.80 -36.39 -7.89
CA PHE A 145 -3.03 -35.72 -8.32
C PHE A 145 -2.83 -34.87 -9.59
N SER A 146 -1.70 -34.17 -9.72
CA SER A 146 -1.39 -33.35 -10.90
C SER A 146 -1.09 -34.16 -12.16
N GLY A 147 -1.00 -35.49 -12.05
CA GLY A 147 -0.63 -36.37 -13.16
C GLY A 147 0.87 -36.31 -13.50
N ALA A 148 1.69 -35.66 -12.68
CA ALA A 148 3.13 -35.60 -12.87
C ALA A 148 3.77 -37.00 -12.83
N SER A 149 3.15 -37.95 -12.11
CA SER A 149 3.54 -39.37 -12.15
C SER A 149 3.41 -40.01 -13.53
N GLN A 150 2.54 -39.53 -14.42
CA GLN A 150 2.43 -40.05 -15.79
C GLN A 150 3.65 -39.67 -16.66
N LEU A 151 4.40 -38.63 -16.29
CA LEU A 151 5.65 -38.27 -16.98
C LEU A 151 6.76 -39.29 -16.70
N HIS A 152 6.72 -39.96 -15.55
CA HIS A 152 7.62 -41.06 -15.23
C HIS A 152 7.40 -42.25 -16.19
N ASP A 153 6.14 -42.55 -16.50
CA ASP A 153 5.78 -43.64 -17.44
C ASP A 153 6.24 -43.37 -18.88
N LEU A 154 6.51 -42.12 -19.24
CA LEU A 154 7.09 -41.73 -20.53
C LEU A 154 8.61 -41.94 -20.59
N GLY A 155 9.23 -42.51 -19.55
CA GLY A 155 10.64 -42.91 -19.56
C GLY A 155 11.63 -41.76 -19.43
N LEU A 156 11.19 -40.60 -18.92
CA LEU A 156 12.03 -39.40 -18.77
C LEU A 156 13.00 -39.45 -17.56
N GLY A 157 13.25 -40.64 -16.99
CA GLY A 157 14.20 -40.83 -15.88
C GLY A 157 13.69 -40.34 -14.53
N ASP A 158 14.61 -40.28 -13.54
CA ASP A 158 14.37 -39.92 -12.14
C ASP A 158 13.97 -38.43 -11.97
N THR A 159 12.80 -38.11 -12.51
CA THR A 159 12.24 -36.75 -12.59
C THR A 159 11.50 -36.35 -11.33
N GLU A 160 11.10 -37.31 -10.48
CA GLU A 160 10.37 -37.02 -9.24
C GLU A 160 11.18 -36.11 -8.32
N GLY A 161 12.47 -36.44 -8.09
CA GLY A 161 13.36 -35.63 -7.27
C GLY A 161 13.55 -34.22 -7.82
N LEU A 162 13.73 -34.09 -9.14
CA LEU A 162 13.86 -32.78 -9.80
C LEU A 162 12.56 -31.96 -9.68
N ILE A 163 11.39 -32.58 -9.87
CA ILE A 163 10.10 -31.90 -9.77
C ILE A 163 9.87 -31.43 -8.32
N LEU A 164 10.16 -32.26 -7.32
CA LEU A 164 10.07 -31.88 -5.91
C LEU A 164 11.00 -30.71 -5.57
N GLU A 165 12.23 -30.73 -6.07
CA GLU A 165 13.19 -29.63 -5.89
C GLU A 165 12.68 -28.33 -6.52
N VAL A 166 12.23 -28.39 -7.77
CA VAL A 166 11.68 -27.22 -8.49
C VAL A 166 10.44 -26.68 -7.79
N MET A 167 9.55 -27.56 -7.32
CA MET A 167 8.35 -27.17 -6.57
C MET A 167 8.72 -26.50 -5.24
N THR A 168 9.72 -27.03 -4.53
CA THR A 168 10.25 -26.48 -3.29
C THR A 168 10.83 -25.08 -3.51
N LEU A 169 11.72 -24.93 -4.49
CA LEU A 169 12.34 -23.65 -4.84
C LEU A 169 11.30 -22.61 -5.29
N THR A 170 10.34 -23.02 -6.11
CA THR A 170 9.26 -22.14 -6.59
C THR A 170 8.38 -21.68 -5.43
N THR A 171 8.02 -22.59 -4.52
CA THR A 171 7.22 -22.28 -3.33
C THR A 171 7.97 -21.31 -2.41
N ALA A 172 9.26 -21.55 -2.15
CA ALA A 172 10.09 -20.66 -1.35
C ALA A 172 10.24 -19.26 -1.97
N ALA A 173 10.46 -19.19 -3.29
CA ALA A 173 10.53 -17.93 -4.03
C ALA A 173 9.21 -17.15 -3.97
N MET A 174 8.08 -17.85 -4.05
CA MET A 174 6.76 -17.24 -3.92
C MET A 174 6.55 -16.66 -2.51
N VAL A 175 6.86 -17.42 -1.45
CA VAL A 175 6.80 -16.93 -0.06
C VAL A 175 7.68 -15.69 0.12
N LEU A 176 8.92 -15.71 -0.40
CA LEU A 176 9.81 -14.54 -0.35
C LEU A 176 9.20 -13.33 -1.07
N SER A 177 8.60 -13.54 -2.23
CA SER A 177 7.93 -12.49 -3.01
C SER A 177 6.77 -11.84 -2.24
N TRP A 178 6.00 -12.62 -1.48
CA TRP A 178 4.94 -12.11 -0.60
C TRP A 178 5.50 -11.22 0.52
N TRP A 179 6.64 -11.60 1.13
CA TRP A 179 7.30 -10.77 2.14
C TRP A 179 7.89 -9.49 1.53
N LEU A 180 8.50 -9.56 0.36
CA LEU A 180 8.97 -8.38 -0.37
C LEU A 180 7.82 -7.41 -0.69
N PHE A 181 6.67 -7.94 -1.10
CA PHE A 181 5.47 -7.12 -1.31
C PHE A 181 4.97 -6.47 -0.02
N ALA A 182 4.91 -7.20 1.09
CA ALA A 182 4.53 -6.64 2.40
C ALA A 182 5.49 -5.53 2.85
N LEU A 183 6.81 -5.72 2.66
CA LEU A 183 7.82 -4.70 2.93
C LEU A 183 7.67 -3.48 2.01
N TYR A 184 7.37 -3.69 0.72
CA TYR A 184 7.04 -2.61 -0.21
C TYR A 184 5.84 -1.79 0.26
N VAL A 185 4.76 -2.46 0.68
CA VAL A 185 3.56 -1.83 1.24
C VAL A 185 3.91 -1.05 2.52
N ARG A 186 4.81 -1.54 3.37
CA ARG A 186 5.36 -0.81 4.53
C ARG A 186 6.05 0.48 4.13
N ALA A 187 6.90 0.43 3.12
CA ALA A 187 7.59 1.62 2.60
C ALA A 187 6.61 2.64 1.98
N ARG A 188 5.41 2.21 1.59
CA ARG A 188 4.33 3.03 1.00
C ARG A 188 3.16 3.30 1.96
N ARG A 189 3.37 3.20 3.28
CA ARG A 189 2.31 3.38 4.29
C ARG A 189 1.52 4.69 4.17
N ASP A 190 2.13 5.76 3.66
CA ASP A 190 1.50 7.08 3.51
C ASP A 190 0.29 7.05 2.56
N TYR A 191 0.29 6.13 1.58
CA TYR A 191 -0.86 5.87 0.71
C TYR A 191 -2.13 5.56 1.51
N PHE A 192 -1.99 4.84 2.63
CA PHE A 192 -3.12 4.39 3.45
C PHE A 192 -3.59 5.42 4.48
N GLN A 193 -2.87 6.55 4.62
CA GLN A 193 -3.20 7.59 5.58
C GLN A 193 -4.08 8.70 4.98
N ALA A 194 -4.00 8.88 3.65
CA ALA A 194 -4.69 9.94 2.92
C ALA A 194 -6.23 9.91 3.05
N GLY A 195 -6.84 8.72 3.18
CA GLY A 195 -8.30 8.58 3.28
C GLY A 195 -8.90 9.07 4.59
N THR A 196 -8.09 9.31 5.63
CA THR A 196 -8.59 9.71 6.96
C THR A 196 -8.79 11.22 7.10
N SER A 197 -8.07 12.01 6.30
CA SER A 197 -8.01 13.47 6.48
C SER A 197 -9.16 14.22 5.81
N ALA A 198 -9.91 13.56 4.93
CA ALA A 198 -11.03 14.17 4.20
C ALA A 198 -12.36 14.19 5.00
N GLY A 199 -12.41 13.53 6.16
CA GLY A 199 -13.64 13.28 6.91
C GLY A 199 -13.81 14.05 8.22
N SER A 200 -12.82 14.82 8.68
CA SER A 200 -13.06 15.75 9.79
C SER A 200 -13.65 17.03 9.22
N PRO A 201 -14.95 17.32 9.39
CA PRO A 201 -15.42 18.68 9.22
C PRO A 201 -14.58 19.52 10.18
N GLN A 202 -13.77 20.43 9.64
CA GLN A 202 -13.24 21.53 10.42
C GLN A 202 -14.48 22.25 10.96
N SER A 203 -14.90 21.91 12.17
CA SER A 203 -15.76 22.75 12.98
C SER A 203 -14.93 23.99 13.26
N SER A 204 -14.99 24.93 12.31
CA SER A 204 -14.53 26.28 12.49
C SER A 204 -15.13 26.76 13.82
N PRO A 205 -14.32 27.14 14.83
CA PRO A 205 -14.84 27.76 16.02
C PRO A 205 -15.43 29.10 15.59
N ARG A 206 -16.71 29.09 15.21
CA ARG A 206 -17.51 30.31 15.04
C ARG A 206 -17.44 31.06 16.36
N GLY A 207 -17.08 32.33 16.22
CA GLY A 207 -16.97 33.36 17.23
C GLY A 207 -17.63 33.06 18.56
N ARG A 208 -16.81 32.99 19.60
CA ARG A 208 -17.22 33.60 20.86
C ARG A 208 -17.22 35.10 20.61
N GLU A 209 -18.40 35.62 20.29
CA GLU A 209 -18.72 37.04 20.40
C GLU A 209 -18.31 37.52 21.78
N PHE A 210 -17.48 38.56 21.81
CA PHE A 210 -17.26 39.36 23.01
C PHE A 210 -18.57 40.09 23.30
N ALA A 211 -19.19 39.74 24.43
CA ALA A 211 -20.27 40.51 25.01
C ALA A 211 -19.87 40.86 26.45
N GLY A 212 -19.86 42.17 26.75
CA GLY A 212 -19.79 42.74 28.10
C GLY A 212 -18.45 43.32 28.47
#